data_AF-A0A9Q9BNF6-F1
#
_entry.id   AF-A0A9Q9BNF6-F1
#
_cell.length_a   1.000
_cell.length_b   1.000
_cell.length_c   1.000
_cell.angle_alpha   90.00
_cell.angle_beta   90.00
_cell.angle_gamma   90.00
#
_symmetry.space_group_name_H-M   'P 1'
#
loop_
_entity.id
_entity.type
_entity.pdbx_description
1 polymer ?
#
loop_
_entity_poly.entity_id
_entity_poly.type
_entity_poly.pdbx_seq_one_letter_code
_entity_poly.pdbx_strand_id
1 'polypeptide(L)' 'MTWYLLALFLPALMVIVFSMIIRNKYTGLLLATIVIGVSVYKGFFHSEMIVFIDTISLIIGYLLVDRFQLHEQ' A
#
# COMPACT_ATOMS: atom_id res chain seq x y z
N MET A 1 13.30 14.52 -4.57
CA MET A 1 12.19 14.27 -5.53
C MET A 1 11.77 12.80 -5.56
N THR A 2 12.71 11.85 -5.67
CA THR A 2 12.47 10.40 -5.82
C THR A 2 11.69 9.73 -4.69
N TRP A 3 11.87 10.16 -3.44
CA TRP A 3 11.21 9.56 -2.26
C TRP A 3 9.68 9.62 -2.30
N TYR A 4 9.10 10.73 -2.80
CA TYR A 4 7.66 10.91 -2.91
C TYR A 4 7.03 10.02 -3.99
N LEU A 5 7.78 9.75 -5.07
CA LEU A 5 7.30 8.89 -6.15
C LEU A 5 7.25 7.42 -5.70
N LEU A 6 8.24 6.98 -4.92
CA LEU A 6 8.25 5.64 -4.31
C LEU A 6 7.11 5.48 -3.31
N ALA A 7 6.87 6.49 -2.47
CA ALA A 7 5.75 6.49 -1.52
C ALA A 7 4.38 6.40 -2.22
N LEU A 8 4.23 6.99 -3.40
CA LEU A 8 2.99 6.84 -4.14
C LEU A 8 2.85 5.45 -4.76
N PHE A 9 3.91 4.87 -5.33
CA PHE A 9 3.77 3.68 -6.17
C PHE A 9 3.93 2.36 -5.39
N LEU A 10 4.88 2.32 -4.45
CA LEU A 10 5.28 1.12 -3.73
C LEU A 10 4.16 0.51 -2.86
N PRO A 11 3.40 1.28 -2.07
CA PRO A 11 2.35 0.72 -1.23
C PRO A 11 1.12 0.26 -2.04
N ALA A 12 0.68 1.00 -3.06
CA ALA A 12 -0.39 0.53 -3.96
C ALA A 12 -0.02 -0.78 -4.67
N LEU A 13 1.22 -0.88 -5.18
CA LEU A 13 1.72 -2.11 -5.80
C LEU A 13 1.73 -3.28 -4.81
N MET A 14 2.18 -3.04 -3.57
CA MET A 14 2.16 -4.05 -2.50
C MET A 14 0.73 -4.55 -2.22
N VAL A 15 -0.25 -3.66 -2.11
CA VAL A 15 -1.66 -4.06 -1.88
C VAL A 15 -2.15 -4.97 -3.01
N ILE A 16 -1.86 -4.63 -4.26
CA ILE A 16 -2.28 -5.44 -5.42
C ILE A 16 -1.60 -6.81 -5.41
N VAL A 17 -0.28 -6.85 -5.29
CA VAL A 17 0.50 -8.11 -5.31
C VAL A 17 0.11 -9.02 -4.16
N PHE A 18 -0.01 -8.50 -2.93
CA PHE A 18 -0.40 -9.31 -1.78
C PHE A 18 -1.85 -9.78 -1.86
N SER A 19 -2.77 -8.92 -2.36
CA SER A 19 -4.16 -9.34 -2.57
C SER A 19 -4.27 -10.45 -3.61
N MET A 20 -3.43 -10.41 -4.65
CA MET A 20 -3.41 -11.41 -5.73
C MET A 20 -2.79 -12.73 -5.26
N ILE A 21 -1.68 -12.70 -4.51
CA ILE A 21 -1.03 -13.92 -3.98
C ILE A 21 -1.96 -14.67 -3.01
N ILE A 22 -2.66 -13.94 -2.15
CA ILE A 22 -3.47 -14.53 -1.07
C ILE A 22 -4.92 -14.77 -1.53
N ARG A 23 -5.30 -14.24 -2.71
CA ARG A 23 -6.69 -14.21 -3.22
C ARG A 23 -7.68 -13.63 -2.21
N ASN A 24 -7.21 -12.67 -1.40
CA ASN A 24 -8.03 -12.00 -0.38
C ASN A 24 -7.71 -10.51 -0.35
N LYS A 25 -8.71 -9.70 -0.72
CA LYS A 25 -8.61 -8.23 -0.77
C LYS A 25 -8.27 -7.60 0.58
N TYR A 26 -8.70 -8.21 1.68
CA TYR A 26 -8.44 -7.66 3.02
C TYR A 26 -7.00 -7.92 3.45
N THR A 27 -6.43 -9.07 3.09
CA THR A 27 -5.07 -9.43 3.53
C THR A 27 -4.01 -8.55 2.88
N GLY A 28 -4.17 -8.19 1.60
CA GLY A 28 -3.22 -7.29 0.94
C GLY A 28 -3.20 -5.88 1.54
N LEU A 29 -4.37 -5.35 1.91
CA LEU A 29 -4.49 -4.08 2.61
C LEU A 29 -3.85 -4.13 4.01
N LEU A 30 -4.11 -5.20 4.77
CA LEU A 30 -3.61 -5.39 6.13
C LEU A 30 -2.08 -5.48 6.15
N LEU A 31 -1.50 -6.28 5.25
CA LEU A 31 -0.05 -6.44 5.15
C LEU A 31 0.64 -5.14 4.73
N ALA A 32 0.11 -4.44 3.73
CA ALA A 32 0.71 -3.17 3.29
C ALA A 32 0.62 -2.08 4.38
N THR A 33 -0.48 -2.06 5.15
CA THR A 33 -0.63 -1.18 6.32
C THR A 33 0.41 -1.49 7.39
N ILE A 34 0.65 -2.78 7.69
CA ILE A 34 1.67 -3.20 8.67
C ILE A 34 3.07 -2.75 8.21
N VAL A 35 3.41 -2.94 6.94
CA VAL A 35 4.72 -2.54 6.40
C VAL A 35 4.92 -1.03 6.51
N ILE A 36 3.92 -0.22 6.15
CA ILE A 36 3.99 1.24 6.31
C ILE A 36 4.10 1.61 7.79
N GLY A 37 3.28 1.02 8.67
CA GLY A 37 3.34 1.26 10.12
C GLY A 37 4.71 0.95 10.74
N VAL A 38 5.33 -0.16 10.34
CA VAL A 38 6.69 -0.52 10.77
C VAL A 38 7.73 0.45 10.20
N SER A 39 7.56 0.91 8.96
CA SER A 39 8.43 1.91 8.33
C SER A 39 8.37 3.27 9.04
N VAL A 40 7.17 3.69 9.47
CA VAL A 40 6.96 4.90 10.31
C VAL A 40 7.60 4.72 11.68
N TYR A 41 7.38 3.58 12.35
CA TYR A 41 7.96 3.30 13.66
C TYR A 41 9.49 3.33 13.64
N LYS A 42 10.12 2.85 12.56
CA LYS A 42 11.57 2.92 12.37
C LYS A 42 12.10 4.31 11.99
N GLY A 43 11.22 5.30 11.77
CA GLY A 43 11.64 6.66 11.41
C GLY A 43 12.27 6.75 10.01
N PHE A 44 11.94 5.82 9.10
CA PHE A 44 12.47 5.87 7.73
C PHE A 44 11.99 7.09 6.95
N PHE A 45 10.84 7.66 7.34
CA PHE A 45 10.28 8.83 6.68
C PHE A 45 10.88 10.11 7.24
N HIS A 46 11.59 10.84 6.38
CA HIS A 46 12.12 12.18 6.68
C HIS A 46 11.03 13.26 6.75
N SER A 47 9.78 12.95 6.39
CA SER A 47 8.66 13.90 6.35
C SER A 47 7.34 13.19 6.59
N GLU A 48 6.53 13.72 7.51
CA GLU A 48 5.18 13.25 7.82
C GLU A 48 4.25 13.26 6.60
N MET A 49 4.52 14.15 5.64
CA MET A 49 3.75 14.27 4.41
C MET A 49 3.87 13.03 3.51
N ILE A 50 4.97 12.28 3.61
CA ILE A 50 5.18 11.05 2.84
C ILE A 50 4.24 9.94 3.33
N VAL A 51 4.04 9.84 4.65
CA VAL A 51 3.13 8.85 5.28
C VAL A 51 1.68 9.11 4.88
N PHE A 52 1.31 10.38 4.74
CA PHE A 52 -0.02 10.77 4.27
C PHE A 52 -0.27 10.32 2.82
N ILE A 53 0.72 10.52 1.95
CA ILE A 53 0.67 10.06 0.54
C ILE A 53 0.62 8.53 0.45
N ASP A 54 1.39 7.83 1.29
CA ASP A 54 1.38 6.36 1.42
C ASP A 54 -0.03 5.85 1.76
N THR A 55 -0.71 6.50 2.71
CA THR A 55 -2.06 6.12 3.15
C THR A 55 -3.09 6.32 2.04
N ILE A 56 -3.01 7.44 1.30
CA ILE A 56 -3.88 7.68 0.14
C ILE A 56 -3.62 6.61 -0.94
N SER A 57 -2.36 6.27 -1.18
CA SER A 57 -1.98 5.24 -2.14
C SER A 57 -2.52 3.85 -1.76
N LEU A 58 -2.50 3.47 -0.47
CA LEU A 58 -3.12 2.24 0.02
C LEU A 58 -4.61 2.15 -0.33
N ILE A 59 -5.35 3.25 -0.14
CA ILE A 59 -6.78 3.32 -0.45
C ILE A 59 -7.01 3.13 -1.96
N ILE A 60 -6.21 3.79 -2.80
CA ILE A 60 -6.28 3.64 -4.26
C ILE A 60 -5.96 2.21 -4.69
N GLY A 61 -4.92 1.59 -4.10
CA GLY A 61 -4.55 0.20 -4.35
C GLY A 61 -5.67 -0.77 -3.98
N TYR A 62 -6.32 -0.56 -2.84
CA TYR A 62 -7.49 -1.36 -2.44
C TYR A 62 -8.66 -1.20 -3.41
N LEU A 63 -8.97 0.03 -3.81
CA LEU A 63 -10.04 0.30 -4.78
C LEU A 63 -9.77 -0.35 -6.14
N LEU A 64 -8.50 -0.39 -6.58
CA LEU A 64 -8.11 -1.10 -7.80
C LEU A 64 -8.34 -2.62 -7.67
N VAL A 65 -7.90 -3.23 -6.57
CA VAL A 65 -8.11 -4.67 -6.31
C VAL A 65 -9.59 -5.03 -6.30
N ASP A 66 -10.43 -4.20 -5.68
CA ASP A 66 -11.87 -4.40 -5.62
C ASP A 66 -12.54 -4.17 -6.98
N ARG A 67 -12.15 -3.12 -7.72
CA ARG A 67 -12.66 -2.81 -9.06
C ARG A 67 -12.35 -3.89 -10.09
N PHE A 68 -11.15 -4.44 -10.06
CA PHE A 68 -10.72 -5.46 -11.00
C PHE A 68 -11.03 -6.89 -10.53
N GLN A 69 -11.72 -7.05 -9.39
CA GLN A 69 -12.03 -8.35 -8.77
C GLN A 69 -10.80 -9.29 -8.72
N LEU A 70 -9.61 -8.71 -8.50
CA LEU A 70 -8.34 -9.46 -8.52
C LEU A 70 -8.24 -10.50 -7.39
N HIS A 71 -9.19 -10.49 -6.46
CA HIS A 71 -9.33 -11.48 -5.39
C HIS A 71 -10.11 -12.73 -5.81
N GLU A 72 -10.89 -12.70 -6.89
CA GLU A 72 -11.71 -13.85 -7.34
C GLU A 72 -11.11 -14.63 -8.52
N GLN A 73 -10.06 -14.11 -9.17
CA GLN A 73 -9.38 -14.81 -10.28
C GLN A 73 -8.68 -16.09 -9.83
#